data_AF-A0A1H4A4P6-F1
#
_entry.id   AF-A0A1H4A4P6-F1
#
_cell.length_a   1.000
_cell.length_b   1.000
_cell.length_c   1.000
_cell.angle_alpha   90.00
_cell.angle_beta   90.00
_cell.angle_gamma   90.00
#
_symmetry.space_group_name_H-M   'P 1'
#
loop_
_entity.id
_entity.type
_entity.pdbx_description
1 polymer ?
#
loop_
_entity_poly.entity_id
_entity_poly.type
_entity_poly.pdbx_seq_one_letter_code
_entity_poly.pdbx_strand_id
1 'polypeptide(L)'
;MGVPGLFKLYFRNMYARKKANKSGIISVQVIDKSRGSYRVIKTIGSSADLSVLDELVSEAEQWIITSQGLQDMFSIAAQNLDERQSNES
;
A
#
# COMPACT_ATOMS: atom_id res chain seq x y z
N MET A 1 -9.27 -1.53 26.76
CA MET A 1 -8.40 -2.63 26.30
C MET A 1 -8.13 -2.42 24.82
N GLY A 2 -7.15 -1.57 24.49
CA GLY A 2 -6.80 -1.27 23.09
C GLY A 2 -6.02 -2.43 22.54
N VAL A 3 -6.50 -3.05 21.46
CA VAL A 3 -5.83 -4.15 20.74
C VAL A 3 -4.43 -3.68 20.33
N PRO A 4 -3.35 -4.13 21.01
CA PRO A 4 -2.00 -3.74 20.66
C PRO A 4 -1.51 -4.70 19.58
N GLY A 5 -1.20 -4.16 18.39
CA GLY A 5 -0.22 -4.80 17.52
C GLY A 5 -0.69 -5.40 16.20
N LEU A 6 -2.00 -5.42 15.88
CA LEU A 6 -2.43 -6.00 14.60
C LEU A 6 -2.14 -5.08 13.39
N PHE A 7 -2.17 -3.76 13.57
CA PHE A 7 -1.89 -2.80 12.50
C PHE A 7 -0.47 -2.92 11.93
N LYS A 8 0.51 -3.37 12.71
CA LYS A 8 1.92 -3.40 12.27
C LYS A 8 2.25 -4.61 11.37
N LEU A 9 1.43 -5.67 11.36
CA LEU A 9 1.73 -6.89 10.62
C LEU A 9 1.41 -6.80 9.11
N TYR A 10 0.43 -5.99 8.70
CA TYR A 10 0.01 -5.92 7.29
C TYR A 10 0.94 -5.06 6.41
N PHE A 11 1.74 -4.17 7.00
CA PHE A 11 2.72 -3.34 6.28
C PHE A 11 3.95 -4.10 5.77
N ARG A 12 4.16 -5.35 6.17
CA ARG A 12 5.45 -6.03 5.98
C ARG A 12 5.82 -6.25 4.51
N ASN A 13 4.82 -6.26 3.61
CA ASN A 13 5.00 -6.61 2.21
C ASN A 13 4.86 -5.45 1.22
N MET A 14 4.42 -4.26 1.66
CA MET A 14 4.33 -3.06 0.82
C MET A 14 5.23 -1.95 1.36
N TYR A 15 5.96 -1.23 0.49
CA TYR A 15 6.86 -0.17 0.93
C TYR A 15 7.10 0.91 -0.15
N ALA A 16 7.43 2.12 0.30
CA ALA A 16 7.85 3.21 -0.57
C ALA A 16 9.32 3.04 -0.98
N ARG A 17 9.62 3.32 -2.25
CA ARG A 17 10.97 3.27 -2.83
C ARG A 17 11.24 4.56 -3.61
N LYS A 18 12.43 5.12 -3.39
CA LYS A 18 13.02 6.16 -4.25
C LYS A 18 13.80 5.49 -5.42
N LYS A 19 13.47 5.82 -6.67
CA LYS A 19 14.16 5.34 -7.89
C LYS A 19 14.77 6.52 -8.64
N ALA A 20 16.09 6.63 -8.61
CA ALA A 20 16.80 7.63 -9.41
C ALA A 20 16.78 7.25 -10.91
N ASN A 21 16.37 8.19 -11.76
CA ASN A 21 16.38 8.02 -13.21
C ASN A 21 17.65 8.66 -13.82
N LYS A 22 18.01 8.25 -15.04
CA LYS A 22 19.18 8.79 -15.76
C LYS A 22 19.11 10.30 -16.00
N SER A 23 17.93 10.91 -15.91
CA SER A 23 17.70 12.35 -16.02
C SER A 23 18.05 13.15 -14.76
N GLY A 24 18.40 12.49 -13.64
CA GLY A 24 18.58 13.14 -12.34
C GLY A 24 17.29 13.30 -11.52
N ILE A 25 16.13 13.00 -12.11
CA ILE A 25 14.83 13.00 -11.41
C ILE A 25 14.68 11.70 -10.62
N ILE A 26 14.21 11.79 -9.38
CA ILE A 26 13.90 10.64 -8.53
C ILE A 26 12.39 10.41 -8.53
N SER A 27 11.97 9.19 -8.86
CA SER A 27 10.56 8.78 -8.75
C SER A 27 10.31 8.09 -7.41
N VAL A 28 9.24 8.47 -6.72
CA VAL A 28 8.75 7.79 -5.52
C VAL A 28 7.64 6.82 -5.91
N GLN A 29 7.84 5.55 -5.59
CA GLN A 29 6.97 4.45 -5.99
C GLN A 29 6.61 3.58 -4.80
N VAL A 30 5.41 3.00 -4.84
CA VAL A 30 4.97 1.98 -3.90
C VAL A 30 5.16 0.61 -4.53
N ILE A 31 5.86 -0.24 -3.81
CA ILE A 31 6.14 -1.62 -4.17
C ILE A 31 5.25 -2.53 -3.35
N ASP A 32 4.66 -3.53 -4.00
CA ASP A 32 3.95 -4.64 -3.36
C ASP A 32 4.72 -5.94 -3.57
N LYS A 33 4.83 -6.72 -2.49
CA LYS A 33 5.40 -8.07 -2.43
C LYS A 33 4.44 -9.09 -1.79
N SER A 34 3.21 -8.68 -1.46
CA SER A 34 2.22 -9.50 -0.73
C SER A 34 1.90 -10.82 -1.45
N ARG A 35 1.95 -10.82 -2.78
CA ARG A 35 1.65 -11.98 -3.63
C ARG A 35 2.89 -12.72 -4.14
N GLY A 36 4.01 -12.66 -3.40
CA GLY A 36 5.25 -13.35 -3.76
C GLY A 36 5.96 -12.82 -5.02
N SER A 37 5.47 -11.72 -5.60
CA SER A 37 6.09 -11.06 -6.76
C SER A 37 6.31 -9.59 -6.49
N TYR A 38 7.45 -9.07 -6.94
CA TYR A 38 7.77 -7.66 -6.86
C TYR A 38 6.96 -6.90 -7.91
N ARG A 39 6.07 -5.99 -7.49
CA ARG A 39 5.26 -5.18 -8.40
C ARG A 39 5.28 -3.72 -7.98
N VAL A 40 5.40 -2.82 -8.96
CA VAL A 40 5.10 -1.40 -8.74
C VAL A 40 3.60 -1.24 -8.86
N ILE A 41 2.95 -0.89 -7.76
CA ILE A 41 1.48 -0.75 -7.74
C ILE A 41 1.04 0.71 -7.89
N LYS A 42 1.92 1.65 -7.56
CA LYS A 42 1.67 3.07 -7.75
C LYS A 42 2.98 3.85 -7.85
N THR A 43 2.99 4.86 -8.71
CA THR A 43 3.95 5.97 -8.64
C THR A 43 3.25 7.14 -8.00
N ILE A 44 3.80 7.69 -6.93
CA ILE A 44 3.22 8.84 -6.21
C ILE A 44 3.60 10.12 -6.95
N GLY A 45 4.86 10.24 -7.32
CA GLY A 45 5.35 11.37 -8.10
C GLY A 45 6.84 11.26 -8.36
N SER A 46 7.43 12.35 -8.84
CA SER A 46 8.85 12.43 -9.07
C SER A 46 9.36 13.85 -8.98
N SER A 47 10.54 14.05 -8.40
CA SER A 47 11.18 15.36 -8.30
C SER A 47 12.70 15.22 -8.26
N ALA A 48 13.41 16.32 -8.56
CA ALA A 48 14.83 16.47 -8.26
C ALA A 48 15.05 17.24 -6.94
N ASP A 49 14.01 17.89 -6.41
CA ASP A 49 14.05 18.61 -5.13
C ASP A 49 13.89 17.64 -3.96
N LEU A 50 14.80 17.72 -2.98
CA LEU A 50 14.82 16.83 -1.82
C LEU A 50 13.60 17.02 -0.90
N SER A 51 13.13 18.25 -0.74
CA SER A 51 11.99 18.58 0.12
C SER A 51 10.71 17.96 -0.46
N VAL A 52 10.52 18.11 -1.78
CA VAL A 52 9.40 17.49 -2.51
C VAL A 52 9.49 15.96 -2.42
N LEU A 53 10.70 15.39 -2.47
CA LEU A 53 10.85 13.93 -2.35
C LEU A 53 10.46 13.39 -0.98
N ASP A 54 10.68 14.14 0.09
CA ASP A 54 10.30 13.72 1.43
C ASP A 54 8.78 13.82 1.64
N GLU A 55 8.14 14.85 1.08
CA GLU A 55 6.68 14.94 1.00
C GLU A 55 6.08 13.76 0.23
N LEU A 56 6.63 13.45 -0.95
CA LEU A 56 6.17 12.32 -1.77
C LEU A 56 6.36 10.97 -1.06
N VAL A 57 7.39 10.80 -0.22
CA VAL A 57 7.55 9.58 0.59
C VAL A 57 6.50 9.50 1.69
N SER A 58 6.25 10.60 2.39
CA SER A 58 5.19 10.65 3.42
C SER A 58 3.83 10.31 2.82
N GLU A 59 3.52 10.86 1.64
CA GLU A 59 2.30 10.54 0.90
C GLU A 59 2.25 9.07 0.48
N ALA A 60 3.39 8.50 0.04
CA ALA A 60 3.47 7.08 -0.29
C ALA A 60 3.13 6.18 0.90
N GLU A 61 3.66 6.52 2.09
CA GLU A 61 3.40 5.78 3.33
C GLU A 61 1.94 5.89 3.75
N GLN A 62 1.36 7.10 3.72
CA GLN A 62 -0.06 7.31 3.97
C GLN A 62 -0.95 6.54 3.00
N TRP A 63 -0.55 6.49 1.72
CA TRP A 63 -1.26 5.72 0.71
C TRP A 63 -1.20 4.21 1.00
N ILE A 64 -0.07 3.68 1.45
CA ILE A 64 0.05 2.26 1.85
C ILE A 64 -0.90 1.96 3.01
N ILE A 65 -0.94 2.81 4.04
CA ILE A 65 -1.84 2.66 5.20
C ILE A 65 -3.30 2.64 4.76
N THR A 66 -3.69 3.59 3.91
CA THR A 66 -5.09 3.73 3.48
C THR A 66 -5.51 2.61 2.53
N SER A 67 -4.64 2.24 1.59
CA SER A 67 -4.94 1.22 0.58
C SER A 67 -5.09 -0.17 1.18
N GLN A 68 -4.30 -0.53 2.19
CA GLN A 68 -4.44 -1.82 2.87
C GLN A 68 -5.75 -1.88 3.69
N GLY A 69 -6.08 -0.81 4.44
CA GLY A 69 -7.34 -0.76 5.20
C GLY A 69 -8.57 -0.88 4.30
N LEU A 70 -8.53 -0.32 3.10
CA LEU A 70 -9.58 -0.46 2.10
C LEU A 70 -9.66 -1.89 1.52
N GLN A 71 -8.51 -2.50 1.20
CA GLN A 71 -8.47 -3.89 0.71
C GLN A 71 -8.97 -4.90 1.75
N ASP A 72 -8.63 -4.71 3.03
CA ASP A 72 -9.09 -5.57 4.11
C ASP A 72 -10.61 -5.50 4.25
N MET A 73 -11.21 -4.30 4.19
CA MET A 73 -12.67 -4.12 4.21
C MET A 73 -13.37 -4.79 3.04
N PHE A 74 -12.87 -4.63 1.80
CA PHE A 74 -13.46 -5.27 0.63
C PHE A 74 -13.37 -6.80 0.68
N SER A 75 -12.26 -7.33 1.21
CA SER A 75 -12.06 -8.78 1.35
C SER A 75 -13.04 -9.39 2.35
N ILE A 76 -13.27 -8.70 3.47
CA ILE A 76 -14.25 -9.11 4.48
C ILE A 76 -15.67 -9.04 3.91
N ALA A 77 -16.02 -7.95 3.22
CA ALA A 77 -17.35 -7.80 2.63
C ALA A 77 -17.67 -8.90 1.60
N ALA A 78 -16.69 -9.29 0.78
CA ALA A 78 -16.85 -10.36 -0.20
C ALA A 78 -17.15 -11.72 0.46
N GLN A 79 -16.40 -12.10 1.50
CA GLN A 79 -16.61 -13.37 2.21
C GLN A 79 -18.01 -13.47 2.84
N ASN A 80 -18.49 -12.37 3.44
CA ASN A 80 -19.81 -12.33 4.07
C ASN A 80 -20.97 -12.45 3.06
N LEU A 81 -20.78 -12.02 1.81
CA LEU A 81 -21.79 -12.14 0.76
C LEU A 81 -21.88 -13.58 0.24
N ASP A 82 -20.73 -14.23 0.06
CA ASP A 82 -20.66 -15.63 -0.37
C ASP A 82 -21.26 -16.58 0.69
N GLU A 83 -20.96 -16.34 1.97
CA GLU A 83 -21.51 -17.13 3.09
C GLU A 83 -23.05 -17.01 3.17
N ARG A 84 -23.60 -15.82 2.96
CA ARG A 84 -25.06 -15.61 2.95
C ARG A 84 -25.76 -16.34 1.80
N GLN A 85 -25.18 -16.36 0.61
CA GLN A 85 -25.75 -17.08 -0.53
C GLN A 85 -25.67 -18.60 -0.37
N SER A 86 -24.62 -19.11 0.28
CA SER A 86 -24.46 -20.55 0.54
C SER A 86 -25.42 -21.12 1.60
N ASN A 87 -25.93 -20.26 2.50
CA ASN A 87 -26.84 -20.66 3.57
C ASN A 87 -28.33 -20.53 3.19
N GLU A 88 -28.61 -19.96 2.01
CA GLU A 88 -29.96 -19.79 1.45
C GLU A 88 -30.26 -20.75 0.28
N SER A 89 -29.33 -21.66 -0.04
CA SER A 89 -29.49 -22.76 -1.02
C SER A 89 -29.56 -24.12 -0.34
#